data_AF-A0A1I0LV02-F1
#
_entry.id   AF-A0A1I0LV02-F1
#
_cell.length_a   1.000
_cell.length_b   1.000
_cell.length_c   1.000
_cell.angle_alpha   90.00
_cell.angle_beta   90.00
_cell.angle_gamma   90.00
#
_symmetry.space_group_name_H-M   'P 1'
#
loop_
_entity.id
_entity.type
_entity.pdbx_description
1 polymer ?
#
loop_
_entity_poly.entity_id
_entity_poly.type
_entity_poly.pdbx_seq_one_letter_code
_entity_poly.pdbx_strand_id
1 'polypeptide(L)'
;MIRHLAEATGRDLCFEELTPGQTRQEWGTPGSRPNLSLFQAFKQIPGAGDADVVDMYLKTTLTPNEYGTTVTDTVEQGTGRPPRTFARWAVEHARHFRP
;
A
#
# COMPACT_ATOMS: atom_id res chain seq x y z
N MET A 1 2.14 -10.17 -1.07
CA MET A 1 2.20 -9.25 -2.22
C MET A 1 3.49 -9.42 -3.03
N ILE A 2 4.67 -9.05 -2.49
CA ILE A 2 5.95 -9.05 -3.24
C ILE A 2 6.29 -10.42 -3.85
N ARG A 3 6.04 -11.53 -3.16
CA ARG A 3 6.21 -12.88 -3.71
C ARG A 3 5.49 -13.09 -5.06
N HIS A 4 4.23 -12.65 -5.19
CA HIS A 4 3.49 -12.81 -6.44
C HIS A 4 4.04 -11.93 -7.57
N LEU A 5 4.63 -10.77 -7.23
CA LEU A 5 5.34 -9.95 -8.22
C LEU A 5 6.65 -10.62 -8.66
N ALA A 6 7.40 -11.21 -7.73
CA ALA A 6 8.61 -11.97 -8.01
C ALA A 6 8.31 -13.12 -8.98
N GLU A 7 7.31 -13.94 -8.65
CA GLU A 7 6.82 -15.05 -9.49
C GLU A 7 6.38 -14.56 -10.88
N ALA A 8 5.54 -13.52 -10.94
CA ALA A 8 4.99 -13.02 -12.20
C ALA A 8 6.05 -12.37 -13.11
N THR A 9 7.09 -11.78 -12.52
CA THR A 9 8.16 -11.13 -13.29
C THR A 9 9.32 -12.08 -13.60
N GLY A 10 9.43 -13.22 -12.91
CA GLY A 10 10.60 -14.10 -12.97
C GLY A 10 11.84 -13.49 -12.32
N ARG A 11 11.67 -12.54 -11.39
CA ARG A 11 12.76 -11.81 -10.74
C ARG A 11 12.85 -12.17 -9.27
N ASP A 12 14.06 -12.10 -8.75
CA ASP A 12 14.29 -12.16 -7.30
C ASP A 12 13.97 -10.80 -6.68
N LEU A 13 12.80 -10.71 -6.03
CA LEU A 13 12.32 -9.51 -5.34
C LEU A 13 12.08 -9.85 -3.87
N CYS A 14 12.69 -9.07 -2.97
CA CYS A 14 12.47 -9.17 -1.53
C CYS A 14 11.67 -7.97 -1.01
N PHE A 15 11.03 -8.17 0.13
CA PHE A 15 10.41 -7.08 0.89
C PHE A 15 11.29 -6.80 2.11
N GLU A 16 11.77 -5.56 2.21
CA GLU A 16 12.46 -5.07 3.39
C GLU A 16 11.56 -4.05 4.09
N GLU A 17 11.25 -4.30 5.36
CA GLU A 17 10.38 -3.45 6.15
C GLU A 17 11.19 -2.30 6.78
N LEU A 18 10.75 -1.06 6.56
CA LEU A 18 11.20 0.08 7.34
C LEU A 18 10.49 0.07 8.69
N THR A 19 11.25 0.14 9.78
CA THR A 19 10.66 0.31 11.11
C THR A 19 9.89 1.63 11.21
N PRO A 20 8.97 1.78 12.18
CA PRO A 20 8.27 3.05 12.39
C PRO A 20 9.22 4.24 12.63
N GLY A 21 10.36 4.01 13.29
CA GLY A 21 11.40 5.03 13.49
C GLY A 21 12.07 5.43 12.17
N GLN A 22 12.48 4.45 11.36
CA GLN A 22 13.07 4.70 10.03
C GLN A 22 12.08 5.41 9.11
N THR A 23 10.81 4.98 9.09
CA THR A 23 9.76 5.61 8.28
C THR A 23 9.59 7.09 8.65
N ARG A 24 9.57 7.44 9.95
CA ARG A 24 9.51 8.84 10.38
C ARG A 24 10.72 9.64 9.93
N GLN A 25 11.91 9.09 10.10
CA GLN A 25 13.16 9.75 9.73
C GLN A 25 13.22 10.00 8.22
N GLU A 26 12.95 8.97 7.41
CA GLU A 26 13.05 9.03 5.96
C GLU A 26 11.92 9.85 5.36
N TRP A 27 10.66 9.59 5.73
CA TRP A 27 9.49 10.20 5.08
C TRP A 27 9.05 11.52 5.73
N GLY A 28 9.63 11.88 6.87
CA GLY A 28 9.51 13.20 7.50
C GLY A 28 10.35 14.27 6.81
N THR A 29 11.34 13.88 6.01
CA THR A 29 12.20 14.81 5.26
C THR A 29 11.50 15.30 3.98
N PRO A 30 11.44 16.63 3.73
CA PRO A 30 10.88 17.17 2.49
C PRO A 30 11.52 16.53 1.24
N GLY A 31 10.69 16.09 0.30
CA GLY A 31 11.13 15.46 -0.96
C GLY A 31 11.47 13.97 -0.90
N SER A 32 11.57 13.38 0.30
CA SER A 32 11.89 11.94 0.47
C SER A 32 10.63 11.06 0.66
N ARG A 33 9.46 11.69 0.86
CA ARG A 33 8.19 11.00 1.05
C ARG A 33 7.69 10.37 -0.26
N PRO A 34 7.23 9.11 -0.26
CA PRO A 34 6.66 8.49 -1.45
C PRO A 34 5.36 9.17 -1.85
N ASN A 35 5.07 9.19 -3.15
CA ASN A 35 3.84 9.78 -3.68
C ASN A 35 2.65 8.84 -3.52
N LEU A 36 2.13 8.75 -2.28
CA LEU A 36 0.94 7.97 -1.96
C LEU A 36 -0.31 8.86 -1.91
N SER A 37 -1.42 8.37 -2.47
CA SER A 37 -2.71 9.07 -2.42
C SER A 37 -3.20 9.34 -0.99
N LEU A 38 -2.88 8.45 -0.04
CA LEU A 38 -3.17 8.65 1.38
C LEU A 38 -2.54 9.92 1.94
N PHE A 39 -1.29 10.24 1.57
CA PHE A 39 -0.67 11.49 2.02
C PHE A 39 -1.37 12.72 1.45
N GLN A 40 -1.84 12.64 0.20
CA GLN A 40 -2.62 13.74 -0.38
C GLN A 40 -3.96 13.91 0.34
N ALA A 41 -4.62 12.81 0.71
CA ALA A 41 -5.86 12.86 1.49
C ALA A 41 -5.63 13.42 2.90
N PHE A 42 -4.57 13.01 3.61
CA PHE A 42 -4.28 13.49 4.97
C PHE A 42 -3.89 14.97 5.00
N LYS A 43 -3.21 15.49 3.98
CA LYS A 43 -2.90 16.92 3.86
C LYS A 43 -4.14 17.81 3.71
N GLN A 44 -5.29 17.24 3.34
CA GLN A 44 -6.55 17.99 3.26
C GLN A 44 -7.24 18.12 4.62
N ILE A 45 -6.73 17.44 5.67
CA ILE A 45 -7.29 17.53 7.02
C ILE A 45 -6.84 18.83 7.67
N PRO A 46 -7.79 19.68 8.14
CA PRO A 46 -7.44 20.92 8.82
C PRO A 46 -6.54 20.67 10.03
N GLY A 47 -5.40 21.37 10.09
CA GLY A 47 -4.44 21.27 11.18
C GLY A 47 -3.42 20.14 11.07
N ALA A 48 -3.43 19.33 10.00
CA ALA A 48 -2.41 18.30 9.78
C ALA A 48 -1.12 18.90 9.21
N GLY A 49 -0.03 18.85 9.98
CA GLY A 49 1.32 19.18 9.53
C GLY A 49 2.03 18.00 8.84
N ASP A 50 3.22 18.24 8.29
CA ASP A 50 3.98 17.21 7.57
C ASP A 50 4.47 16.04 8.43
N ALA A 51 4.71 16.25 9.73
CA ALA A 51 4.99 15.16 10.67
C ALA A 51 3.72 14.35 10.96
N ASP A 52 2.58 15.03 11.12
CA ASP A 52 1.30 14.40 11.44
C ASP A 52 0.83 13.44 10.36
N VAL A 53 1.09 13.75 9.08
CA VAL A 53 0.69 12.86 7.98
C VAL A 53 1.46 11.54 7.96
N VAL A 54 2.72 11.52 8.42
CA VAL A 54 3.51 10.28 8.51
C VAL A 54 3.05 9.43 9.68
N ASP A 55 2.77 10.03 10.84
CA ASP A 55 2.23 9.32 11.98
C ASP A 55 0.81 8.80 11.73
N MET A 56 -0.02 9.56 11.01
CA MET A 56 -1.32 9.09 10.53
C MET A 56 -1.19 7.87 9.62
N TYR A 57 -0.26 7.89 8.66
CA TYR A 57 0.01 6.74 7.81
C TYR A 57 0.40 5.51 8.64
N LEU A 58 1.39 5.65 9.53
CA LEU A 58 1.85 4.55 10.38
C LEU A 58 0.71 3.97 11.22
N LYS A 59 -0.13 4.82 11.80
CA LYS A 59 -1.32 4.38 12.55
C LYS A 59 -2.28 3.60 11.67
N THR A 60 -2.62 4.10 10.49
CA THR A 60 -3.55 3.44 9.57
C THR A 60 -3.02 2.11 9.07
N THR A 61 -1.71 1.98 8.81
CA THR A 61 -1.13 0.74 8.27
C THR A 61 -0.78 -0.31 9.32
N LEU A 62 -0.34 0.10 10.51
CA LEU A 62 0.05 -0.83 11.58
C LEU A 62 -1.12 -1.31 12.43
N THR A 63 -2.20 -0.52 12.48
CA THR A 63 -3.42 -0.86 13.21
C THR A 63 -4.65 -0.71 12.32
N PRO A 64 -4.76 -1.54 11.25
CA PRO A 64 -5.92 -1.49 10.39
C PRO A 64 -7.18 -1.93 11.16
N ASN A 65 -8.31 -1.29 10.87
CA ASN A 65 -9.59 -1.70 11.41
C ASN A 65 -10.18 -2.87 10.59
N GLU A 66 -11.34 -3.36 11.01
CA GLU A 66 -12.02 -4.50 10.37
C GLU A 66 -12.30 -4.28 8.88
N TYR A 67 -12.56 -3.03 8.45
CA TYR A 67 -12.77 -2.72 7.03
C TYR A 67 -11.53 -2.94 6.17
N GLY A 68 -10.32 -2.83 6.76
CA GLY A 68 -9.05 -3.05 6.06
C GLY A 68 -8.57 -4.50 6.07
N THR A 69 -9.13 -5.35 6.94
CA THR A 69 -8.65 -6.74 7.14
C THR A 69 -9.70 -7.80 6.86
N THR A 70 -10.96 -7.43 6.69
CA THR A 70 -12.06 -8.37 6.46
C THR A 70 -12.29 -8.57 4.97
N VAL A 71 -12.29 -9.82 4.53
CA VAL A 71 -12.69 -10.19 3.17
C VAL A 71 -14.20 -10.36 3.13
N THR A 72 -14.86 -9.63 2.24
CA THR A 72 -16.30 -9.74 1.98
C THR A 72 -16.57 -10.30 0.60
N ASP A 73 -17.81 -10.71 0.36
CA ASP A 73 -18.32 -11.21 -0.92
C ASP A 73 -18.92 -10.09 -1.82
N THR A 74 -18.75 -8.82 -1.42
CA THR A 74 -19.39 -7.66 -2.08
C THR A 74 -19.12 -7.58 -3.59
N VAL A 75 -17.92 -7.95 -4.04
CA VAL A 75 -17.58 -7.97 -5.47
C VAL A 75 -18.40 -9.03 -6.21
N GLU A 76 -18.56 -10.22 -5.61
CA GLU A 76 -19.33 -11.30 -6.21
C GLU A 76 -20.82 -10.98 -6.22
N GLN A 77 -21.34 -10.43 -5.11
CA GLN A 77 -22.72 -9.94 -5.05
C GLN A 77 -23.02 -8.87 -6.12
N GLY A 78 -22.10 -7.93 -6.31
CA GLY A 78 -22.29 -6.82 -7.24
C GLY A 78 -22.05 -7.16 -8.72
N THR A 79 -21.20 -8.16 -9.01
CA THR A 79 -20.77 -8.45 -10.39
C THR A 79 -21.16 -9.86 -10.88
N GLY A 80 -21.66 -10.71 -10.01
CA GLY A 80 -21.94 -12.13 -10.28
C GLY A 80 -20.67 -12.96 -10.53
N ARG A 81 -19.48 -12.43 -10.21
CA ARG A 81 -18.19 -13.07 -10.43
C ARG A 81 -17.28 -12.88 -9.21
N PRO A 82 -16.49 -13.89 -8.82
CA PRO A 82 -15.56 -13.73 -7.72
C PRO A 82 -14.52 -12.63 -8.01
N PRO A 83 -13.99 -11.96 -6.98
CA PRO A 83 -12.94 -10.96 -7.16
C PRO A 83 -11.70 -11.58 -7.78
N ARG A 84 -11.00 -10.79 -8.60
CA ARG A 84 -9.68 -11.17 -9.12
C ARG A 84 -8.69 -11.25 -7.95
N THR A 85 -7.91 -12.33 -7.89
CA THR A 85 -6.82 -12.46 -6.91
C THR A 85 -5.65 -11.54 -7.24
N PHE A 86 -4.87 -11.15 -6.24
CA PHE A 86 -3.65 -10.38 -6.47
C PHE A 86 -2.63 -11.15 -7.34
N ALA A 87 -2.54 -12.48 -7.19
CA ALA A 87 -1.65 -13.30 -8.02
C ALA A 87 -1.99 -13.19 -9.52
N ARG A 88 -3.29 -13.26 -9.86
CA ARG A 88 -3.74 -13.07 -11.24
C ARG A 88 -3.46 -11.65 -11.74
N TRP A 89 -3.74 -10.64 -10.93
CA TRP A 89 -3.39 -9.25 -11.25
C TRP A 89 -1.89 -9.08 -11.51
N ALA A 90 -1.04 -9.68 -10.68
CA ALA A 90 0.42 -9.59 -10.83
C ALA A 90 0.90 -10.14 -12.17
N VAL A 91 0.35 -11.28 -12.62
CA VAL A 91 0.65 -11.85 -13.95
C VAL A 91 0.19 -10.91 -15.07
N GLU A 92 -1.03 -10.40 -14.99
CA GLU A 92 -1.60 -9.50 -16.00
C GLU A 92 -0.79 -8.17 -16.13
N HIS A 93 -0.17 -7.72 -15.03
CA HIS A 93 0.54 -6.44 -14.95
C HIS A 93 2.07 -6.54 -14.83
N ALA A 94 2.65 -7.74 -14.93
CA ALA A 94 4.08 -7.99 -14.71
C ALA A 94 5.00 -7.07 -15.53
N ARG A 95 4.57 -6.67 -16.73
CA ARG A 95 5.31 -5.77 -17.63
C ARG A 95 5.68 -4.41 -16.99
N HIS A 96 4.88 -3.91 -16.05
CA HIS A 96 5.13 -2.63 -15.39
C HIS A 96 6.28 -2.67 -14.37
N PHE A 97 6.75 -3.88 -14.03
CA PHE A 97 7.80 -4.12 -13.04
C PHE A 97 9.09 -4.68 -13.67
N ARG A 98 9.14 -4.72 -15.01
CA ARG A 98 10.34 -5.02 -15.79
C ARG A 98 11.09 -3.70 -16.09
N PRO A 99 12.43 -3.75 -16.25
CA PRO A 99 13.24 -2.58 -16.59
C PRO A 99 12.80 -1.90 -17.90
#